data_AF-A0A7S1A4S4-F1
#
_entry.id   AF-A0A7S1A4S4-F1
#
_cell.length_a   1.000
_cell.length_b   1.000
_cell.length_c   1.000
_cell.angle_alpha   90.00
_cell.angle_beta   90.00
_cell.angle_gamma   90.00
#
_symmetry.space_group_name_H-M   'P 1'
#
loop_
_entity.id
_entity.type
_entity.pdbx_description
1 polymer ?
#
loop_
_entity_poly.entity_id
_entity_poly.type
_entity_poly.pdbx_seq_one_letter_code
_entity_poly.pdbx_strand_id
1 'polypeptide(L)'
;DLIGALEALGRRWQTKRFDRVVIETTGLADVAPVVAFLRDREDPLSDVFVFDGVITVVDGTCFTSRRVERVWESSVARTVFWRQVALADWIVVSKAGDDSE
;
A
#
# COMPACT_ATOMS: atom_id res chain seq x y z
N ASP A 1 12.12 -3.45 -11.89
CA ASP A 1 10.77 -2.89 -11.65
C ASP A 1 9.93 -3.92 -10.89
N LEU A 2 8.65 -3.63 -10.61
CA LEU A 2 7.76 -4.51 -9.86
C LEU A 2 7.55 -5.88 -10.55
N ILE A 3 7.40 -5.88 -11.88
CA ILE A 3 7.12 -7.08 -12.67
C ILE A 3 8.29 -8.06 -12.55
N GLY A 4 9.51 -7.59 -12.83
CA GLY A 4 10.70 -8.44 -12.73
C GLY A 4 10.95 -8.98 -11.31
N ALA A 5 10.55 -8.24 -10.27
CA ALA A 5 10.63 -8.70 -8.89
C ALA A 5 9.61 -9.82 -8.60
N LEU A 6 8.38 -9.69 -9.06
CA LEU A 6 7.34 -10.71 -8.91
C LEU A 6 7.67 -11.98 -9.70
N GLU A 7 8.19 -11.86 -10.92
CA GLU A 7 8.69 -13.01 -11.69
C GLU A 7 9.80 -13.76 -10.95
N ALA A 8 10.74 -13.02 -10.34
CA ALA A 8 11.82 -13.62 -9.55
C ALA A 8 11.28 -14.32 -8.30
N LEU A 9 10.26 -13.76 -7.65
CA LEU A 9 9.57 -14.40 -6.53
C LEU A 9 8.84 -15.67 -6.97
N GLY A 10 8.18 -15.68 -8.12
CA GLY A 10 7.53 -16.86 -8.69
C GLY A 10 8.52 -18.00 -8.94
N ARG A 11 9.69 -17.69 -9.51
CA ARG A 11 10.79 -18.67 -9.66
C ARG A 11 11.31 -19.15 -8.31
N ARG A 12 11.50 -18.25 -7.35
CA ARG A 12 11.98 -18.58 -6.00
C ARG A 12 11.02 -19.48 -5.25
N TRP A 13 9.70 -19.30 -5.44
CA TRP A 13 8.69 -20.11 -4.77
C TRP A 13 8.79 -21.60 -5.10
N GLN A 14 9.30 -21.97 -6.28
CA GLN A 14 9.55 -23.36 -6.66
C GLN A 14 10.58 -24.06 -5.76
N THR A 15 11.51 -23.30 -5.16
CA THR A 15 12.58 -23.84 -4.30
C THR A 15 12.42 -23.47 -2.83
N LYS A 16 11.74 -22.35 -2.53
CA LYS A 16 11.44 -21.89 -1.17
C LYS A 16 10.01 -21.36 -1.11
N ARG A 17 9.12 -22.17 -0.55
CA ARG A 17 7.69 -21.87 -0.44
C ARG A 17 7.42 -20.74 0.55
N PHE A 18 6.41 -19.94 0.22
CA PHE A 18 5.79 -18.92 1.07
C PHE A 18 4.33 -18.76 0.65
N ASP A 19 3.48 -18.28 1.55
CA ASP A 19 2.03 -18.25 1.34
C ASP A 19 1.51 -16.90 0.86
N ARG A 20 2.30 -15.83 1.07
CA ARG A 20 1.90 -14.44 0.82
C ARG A 20 3.10 -13.60 0.39
N VAL A 21 2.83 -12.59 -0.43
CA VAL A 21 3.75 -11.51 -0.77
C VAL A 21 3.13 -10.21 -0.29
N VAL A 22 3.92 -9.39 0.41
CA VAL A 22 3.53 -8.04 0.80
C VAL A 22 4.33 -7.06 -0.06
N ILE A 23 3.63 -6.16 -0.73
CA ILE A 23 4.23 -5.08 -1.52
C ILE A 23 4.07 -3.79 -0.72
N GLU A 24 5.19 -3.16 -0.37
CA GLU A 24 5.19 -1.88 0.33
C GLU A 24 5.15 -0.72 -0.68
N THR A 25 4.11 0.11 -0.60
CA THR A 25 3.98 1.36 -1.38
C THR A 25 3.82 2.56 -0.45
N THR A 26 4.71 2.71 0.53
CA THR A 26 4.65 3.81 1.50
C THR A 26 5.19 5.13 0.92
N GLY A 27 4.97 6.23 1.64
CA GLY A 27 5.40 7.56 1.22
C GLY A 27 4.54 8.10 0.07
N LEU A 28 5.19 8.66 -0.96
CA LEU A 28 4.53 9.33 -2.07
C LEU A 28 4.29 8.43 -3.30
N ALA A 29 4.40 7.11 -3.15
CA ALA A 29 4.11 6.16 -4.22
C ALA A 29 2.61 6.18 -4.58
N ASP A 30 2.30 6.21 -5.89
CA ASP A 30 0.94 5.99 -6.36
C ASP A 30 0.64 4.49 -6.33
N VAL A 31 -0.30 4.09 -5.47
CA VAL A 31 -0.74 2.70 -5.31
C VAL A 31 -1.64 2.23 -6.47
N ALA A 32 -2.27 3.14 -7.21
CA ALA A 32 -3.27 2.75 -8.20
C ALA A 32 -2.71 1.96 -9.39
N PRO A 33 -1.55 2.32 -10.00
CA PRO A 33 -0.96 1.51 -11.06
C PRO A 33 -0.57 0.11 -10.58
N VAL A 34 -0.15 -0.01 -9.31
CA VAL A 34 0.18 -1.31 -8.69
C VAL A 34 -1.07 -2.16 -8.54
N VAL A 35 -2.15 -1.59 -8.02
CA VAL A 35 -3.44 -2.30 -7.88
C VAL A 35 -4.04 -2.67 -9.22
N ALA A 36 -3.98 -1.77 -10.21
CA ALA A 36 -4.47 -2.04 -11.56
C ALA A 36 -3.74 -3.22 -12.19
N PHE A 37 -2.40 -3.24 -12.11
CA PHE A 37 -1.57 -4.34 -12.59
C PHE A 37 -1.91 -5.66 -11.88
N LEU A 38 -1.99 -5.66 -10.55
CA LEU A 38 -2.27 -6.89 -9.78
C LEU A 38 -3.70 -7.42 -9.98
N ARG A 39 -4.62 -6.59 -10.46
CA ARG A 39 -6.00 -6.98 -10.77
C ARG A 39 -6.18 -7.42 -12.23
N ASP A 40 -5.20 -7.19 -13.09
CA ASP A 40 -5.21 -7.64 -14.48
C ASP A 40 -5.22 -9.17 -14.52
N ARG A 41 -6.28 -9.76 -15.09
CA ARG A 41 -6.47 -11.21 -15.16
C ARG A 41 -5.86 -11.80 -16.42
N GLU A 42 -5.48 -10.95 -17.35
CA GLU A 42 -4.86 -11.29 -18.62
C GLU A 42 -3.33 -11.30 -18.51
N ASP A 43 -2.77 -10.73 -17.44
CA ASP A 43 -1.33 -10.77 -17.16
C ASP A 43 -0.87 -12.19 -16.75
N PRO A 44 0.26 -12.70 -17.29
CA PRO A 44 0.79 -14.02 -16.94
C PRO A 44 1.11 -14.22 -15.45
N LEU A 45 1.38 -13.15 -14.70
CA LEU A 45 1.59 -13.25 -13.26
C LEU A 45 0.30 -13.59 -12.49
N SER A 46 -0.88 -13.40 -13.08
CA SER A 46 -2.16 -13.76 -12.47
C SER A 46 -2.35 -15.27 -12.28
N ASP A 47 -1.60 -16.10 -13.03
CA ASP A 47 -1.55 -17.55 -12.85
C ASP A 47 -0.69 -17.96 -11.63
N VAL A 48 0.18 -17.06 -11.16
CA VAL A 48 1.15 -17.32 -10.09
C VAL A 48 0.73 -16.64 -8.78
N PHE A 49 0.16 -15.44 -8.88
CA PHE A 49 -0.22 -14.61 -7.75
C PHE A 49 -1.70 -14.26 -7.82
N VAL A 50 -2.35 -14.27 -6.66
CA VAL A 50 -3.72 -13.77 -6.50
C VAL A 50 -3.67 -12.51 -5.67
N PHE A 51 -4.20 -11.41 -6.21
CA PHE A 51 -4.38 -10.18 -5.47
C PHE A 51 -5.47 -10.35 -4.41
N ASP A 52 -5.10 -10.10 -3.15
CA ASP A 52 -6.00 -10.25 -1.98
C ASP A 52 -6.66 -8.91 -1.64
N GLY A 53 -5.86 -7.86 -1.40
CA GLY A 53 -6.36 -6.53 -1.10
C GLY A 53 -5.26 -5.52 -0.79
N VAL A 54 -5.69 -4.28 -0.51
CA VAL A 54 -4.85 -3.16 -0.09
C VAL A 54 -5.04 -2.90 1.39
N ILE A 55 -3.93 -2.85 2.14
CA ILE A 55 -3.92 -2.41 3.53
C ILE A 55 -3.23 -1.04 3.58
N THR A 56 -3.93 -0.03 4.08
CA THR A 56 -3.35 1.30 4.31
C THR A 56 -3.20 1.54 5.81
N VAL A 57 -1.97 1.80 6.24
CA VAL A 57 -1.66 2.18 7.62
C VAL A 57 -1.66 3.70 7.72
N VAL A 58 -2.51 4.26 8.56
CA VAL A 58 -2.62 5.70 8.79
C VAL A 58 -2.10 6.04 10.19
N ASP A 59 -1.29 7.09 10.29
CA ASP A 59 -0.88 7.65 11.57
C ASP A 59 -2.03 8.48 12.16
N GLY A 60 -2.58 8.06 13.29
CA GLY A 60 -3.71 8.69 13.97
C GLY A 60 -3.42 10.12 14.42
N THR A 61 -2.15 10.45 14.70
CA THR A 61 -1.73 11.81 15.07
C THR A 61 -1.85 12.80 13.90
N CYS A 62 -1.99 12.31 12.67
CA CYS A 62 -2.25 13.16 11.50
C CYS A 62 -3.61 13.85 11.54
N PHE A 63 -4.54 13.43 12.41
CA PHE A 63 -5.86 14.00 12.54
C PHE A 63 -6.06 14.83 13.81
N THR A 64 -5.08 14.85 14.73
CA THR A 64 -5.12 15.69 15.92
C THR A 64 -4.60 17.10 15.59
N SER A 65 -5.28 18.10 16.15
CA SER A 65 -5.50 19.44 15.61
C SER A 65 -4.29 20.39 15.49
N ARG A 66 -3.07 19.94 15.77
CA ARG A 66 -1.83 20.75 15.63
C ARG A 66 -0.84 20.25 14.58
N ARG A 67 -1.03 19.07 13.99
CA ARG A 67 -0.14 18.49 12.96
C ARG A 67 -0.72 18.55 11.55
N VAL A 68 -2.05 18.62 11.45
CA VAL A 68 -2.84 18.78 10.21
C VAL A 68 -2.46 20.02 9.39
N GLU A 69 -1.78 21.02 9.96
CA GLU A 69 -1.37 22.18 9.16
C GLU A 69 -0.01 21.99 8.47
N ARG A 70 0.91 21.19 9.05
CA ARG A 70 2.27 21.01 8.49
C ARG A 70 2.42 19.82 7.55
N VAL A 71 1.61 18.76 7.72
CA VAL A 71 1.70 17.55 6.88
C VAL A 71 1.13 17.79 5.47
N TRP A 72 0.34 18.84 5.28
CA TRP A 72 -0.47 19.05 4.07
C TRP A 72 -0.03 20.24 3.21
N GLU A 73 1.17 20.79 3.44
CA GLU A 73 1.70 21.92 2.68
C GLU A 73 1.88 21.61 1.18
N SER A 74 2.03 20.32 0.81
CA SER A 74 2.10 19.86 -0.57
C SER A 74 0.78 19.27 -1.07
N SER A 75 0.22 19.87 -2.14
CA SER A 75 -0.95 19.34 -2.86
C SER A 75 -0.76 17.89 -3.34
N VAL A 76 0.48 17.49 -3.61
CA VAL A 76 0.82 16.11 -4.05
C VAL A 76 0.69 15.13 -2.89
N ALA A 77 1.28 15.45 -1.74
CA ALA A 77 1.19 14.60 -0.55
C ALA A 77 -0.26 14.37 -0.13
N ARG A 78 -1.08 15.42 -0.20
CA ARG A 78 -2.52 15.32 0.07
C ARG A 78 -3.24 14.39 -0.89
N THR A 79 -2.94 14.52 -2.17
CA THR A 79 -3.59 13.71 -3.22
C THR A 79 -3.19 12.24 -3.09
N VAL A 80 -1.91 11.96 -2.88
CA VAL A 80 -1.40 10.59 -2.71
C VAL A 80 -1.98 9.95 -1.44
N PHE A 81 -2.05 10.70 -0.32
CA PHE A 81 -2.69 10.23 0.90
C PHE A 81 -4.12 9.77 0.67
N TRP A 82 -4.96 10.64 0.10
CA TRP A 82 -6.37 10.32 -0.09
C TRP A 82 -6.58 9.17 -1.07
N ARG A 83 -5.69 9.03 -2.05
CA ARG A 83 -5.72 7.91 -2.99
C ARG A 83 -5.35 6.58 -2.33
N GLN A 84 -4.35 6.57 -1.45
CA GLN A 84 -4.00 5.38 -0.67
C GLN A 84 -5.17 4.98 0.24
N VAL A 85 -5.77 5.93 0.96
CA VAL A 85 -6.95 5.69 1.80
C VAL A 85 -8.15 5.21 0.97
N ALA A 86 -8.43 5.81 -0.18
CA ALA A 86 -9.59 5.47 -1.01
C ALA A 86 -9.49 4.10 -1.68
N LEU A 87 -8.26 3.60 -1.92
CA LEU A 87 -8.03 2.28 -2.52
C LEU A 87 -7.85 1.18 -1.47
N ALA A 88 -7.86 1.51 -0.18
CA ALA A 88 -7.70 0.56 0.90
C ALA A 88 -8.94 -0.33 1.06
N ASP A 89 -8.74 -1.65 1.07
CA ASP A 89 -9.75 -2.60 1.56
C ASP A 89 -9.76 -2.61 3.11
N TRP A 90 -8.61 -2.35 3.73
CA TRP A 90 -8.45 -2.22 5.18
C TRP A 90 -7.65 -0.97 5.55
N ILE A 91 -8.18 -0.18 6.50
CA ILE A 91 -7.48 0.96 7.09
C ILE A 91 -7.07 0.59 8.51
N VAL A 92 -5.77 0.58 8.77
CA VAL A 92 -5.20 0.37 10.10
C VAL A 92 -4.78 1.72 10.65
N VAL A 93 -5.46 2.20 11.68
CA VAL A 93 -5.06 3.43 12.38
C VAL A 93 -4.04 3.08 13.46
N SER A 94 -2.80 3.50 13.23
CA SER A 94 -1.70 3.40 14.19
C SER A 94 -1.64 4.65 15.06
N LYS A 95 -0.99 4.59 16.24
CA LYS A 95 -0.81 5.76 17.13
C LYS A 95 -2.12 6.47 17.51
N ALA A 96 -3.21 5.73 17.64
CA ALA A 96 -4.51 6.24 18.08
C ALA A 96 -4.67 6.28 19.62
N GLY A 97 -3.58 6.11 20.35
CA GLY A 97 -3.59 6.25 21.81
C GLY A 97 -3.81 7.70 22.22
N ASP A 98 -4.23 7.91 23.46
CA ASP A 98 -4.49 9.23 24.01
C ASP A 98 -3.20 10.07 24.00
N ASP A 99 -3.22 11.21 23.30
CA ASP A 99 -2.20 12.28 23.37
C ASP A 99 -2.32 13.06 24.72
N SER A 100 -2.80 12.41 25.80
CA SER A 100 -2.90 12.99 27.13
C SER A 100 -1.54 12.92 27.85
N GLU A 101 -0.62 13.78 27.42
CA GLU A 101 0.52 14.27 28.22
C GLU A 101 0.48 15.81 28.25
#